data_AF-S0GQI9-F1
#
_entry.id   AF-S0GQI9-F1
#
_cell.length_a   1.000
_cell.length_b   1.000
_cell.length_c   1.000
_cell.angle_alpha   90.00
_cell.angle_beta   90.00
_cell.angle_gamma   90.00
#
_symmetry.space_group_name_H-M   'P 1'
#
loop_
_entity.id
_entity.type
_entity.pdbx_description
1 polymer ?
#
loop_
_entity_poly.entity_id
_entity_poly.type
_entity_poly.pdbx_seq_one_letter_code
_entity_poly.pdbx_strand_id
1 'polypeptide(L)'
;MLEPLQVGGVLVPANTPLYGTVRIEGQRMAVTVKSIESGGNILPVELAAYDMDGQDGLFVPNTAERTAMKEAAANIGGSFGTSISFARSASQQLVMDATRGVLSGGSQYLATKMREVKVAVKANYQLLFISKKQ
;
A
#
# COMPACT_ATOMS: atom_id res chain seq x y z
N MET A 1 -5.27 1.78 22.09
CA MET A 1 -4.26 0.96 22.78
C MET A 1 -4.95 0.21 23.92
N LEU A 2 -4.57 -1.03 24.23
CA LEU A 2 -5.30 -1.86 25.22
C LEU A 2 -4.79 -1.70 26.67
N GLU A 3 -3.54 -1.28 26.82
CA GLU A 3 -2.88 -1.08 28.12
C GLU A 3 -2.48 0.40 28.26
N PRO A 4 -2.27 0.91 29.48
CA PRO A 4 -1.71 2.25 29.67
C PRO A 4 -0.23 2.29 29.28
N LEU A 5 0.26 3.46 28.85
CA LEU A 5 1.64 3.67 28.42
C LEU A 5 2.24 4.87 29.13
N GLN A 6 3.43 4.69 29.71
CA GLN A 6 4.19 5.79 30.27
C GLN A 6 5.03 6.45 29.17
N VAL A 7 4.80 7.73 28.91
CA VAL A 7 5.59 8.54 27.96
C VAL A 7 6.27 9.66 28.75
N GLY A 8 7.57 9.50 29.02
CA GLY A 8 8.29 10.39 29.93
C GLY A 8 7.61 10.43 31.30
N GLY A 9 7.18 11.61 31.74
CA GLY A 9 6.44 11.81 33.00
C GLY A 9 4.92 11.69 32.90
N VAL A 10 4.36 11.47 31.70
CA VAL A 10 2.91 11.44 31.47
C VAL A 10 2.41 10.00 31.31
N LEU A 11 1.38 9.63 32.08
CA LEU A 11 0.68 8.36 31.93
C LEU A 11 -0.43 8.52 30.88
N VAL A 12 -0.29 7.83 29.75
CA VAL A 12 -1.34 7.74 28.73
C VAL A 12 -2.29 6.60 29.11
N PRO A 13 -3.60 6.86 29.25
CA PRO A 13 -4.56 5.83 29.65
C PRO A 13 -4.74 4.75 28.58
N ALA A 14 -5.21 3.57 29.00
CA ALA A 14 -5.71 2.56 28.08
C ALA A 14 -6.90 3.12 27.27
N ASN A 15 -7.17 2.50 26.12
CA ASN A 15 -8.17 2.91 25.13
C ASN A 15 -7.89 4.22 24.39
N THR A 16 -6.75 4.87 24.60
CA THR A 16 -6.32 5.99 23.75
C THR A 16 -6.13 5.53 22.29
N PRO A 17 -6.77 6.20 21.32
CA PRO A 17 -6.58 5.89 19.90
C PRO A 17 -5.15 6.26 19.47
N LEU A 18 -4.56 5.42 18.62
CA LEU A 18 -3.24 5.66 18.04
C LEU A 18 -3.38 5.88 16.54
N TYR A 19 -2.59 6.81 16.01
CA TYR A 19 -2.52 7.13 14.59
C TYR A 19 -1.09 6.96 14.12
N GLY A 20 -0.90 6.28 13.00
CA GLY A 20 0.43 5.94 12.51
C GLY A 20 0.50 5.91 10.99
N THR A 21 1.71 5.91 10.48
CA THR A 21 1.98 5.71 9.05
C THR A 21 2.30 4.25 8.79
N VAL A 22 1.91 3.79 7.61
CA VAL A 22 2.06 2.40 7.17
C VAL A 22 2.98 2.33 5.97
N ARG A 23 3.83 1.30 5.93
CA ARG A 23 4.59 0.91 4.75
C ARG A 23 4.50 -0.60 4.56
N ILE A 24 4.37 -1.03 3.31
CA ILE A 24 4.38 -2.46 2.97
C ILE A 24 5.76 -2.82 2.43
N GLU A 25 6.43 -3.75 3.09
CA GLU A 25 7.75 -4.28 2.72
C GLU A 25 7.63 -5.80 2.60
N GLY A 26 7.60 -6.30 1.36
CA GLY A 26 7.33 -7.71 1.09
C GLY A 26 5.95 -8.14 1.61
N GLN A 27 5.91 -9.13 2.49
CA GLN A 27 4.70 -9.66 3.13
C GLN A 27 4.46 -9.07 4.53
N ARG A 28 5.12 -7.96 4.86
CA ARG A 28 4.98 -7.28 6.15
C ARG A 28 4.48 -5.86 5.95
N MET A 29 3.57 -5.44 6.81
CA MET A 29 3.05 -4.09 6.86
C MET A 29 3.59 -3.42 8.12
N ALA A 30 4.69 -2.70 7.96
CA ALA A 30 5.31 -1.92 9.04
C ALA A 30 4.39 -0.75 9.41
N VAL A 31 4.19 -0.54 10.71
CA VAL A 31 3.40 0.57 11.24
C VAL A 31 4.27 1.37 12.20
N THR A 32 4.28 2.69 12.05
CA THR A 32 5.03 3.60 12.92
C THR A 32 4.13 4.69 13.47
N VAL A 33 4.15 4.88 14.78
CA VAL A 33 3.47 5.97 15.49
C VAL A 33 4.53 6.95 15.99
N LYS A 34 4.41 8.22 15.58
CA LYS A 34 5.38 9.28 15.91
C LYS A 34 4.92 10.23 17.01
N SER A 35 3.63 10.20 17.33
CA SER A 35 3.05 10.99 18.41
C SER A 35 1.78 10.35 18.93
N ILE A 36 1.45 10.67 20.17
CA ILE A 36 0.19 10.29 20.81
C ILE A 36 -0.49 11.58 21.25
N GLU A 37 -1.75 11.76 20.86
CA GLU A 37 -2.60 12.80 21.44
C GLU A 37 -3.23 12.25 22.72
N SER A 38 -3.10 13.00 23.82
CA SER A 38 -3.70 12.64 25.10
C SER A 38 -4.05 13.90 25.88
N GLY A 39 -5.36 14.14 26.04
CA GLY A 39 -5.87 15.26 26.84
C GLY A 39 -5.53 16.64 26.27
N GLY A 40 -5.51 16.77 24.94
CA GLY A 40 -5.17 18.01 24.23
C GLY A 40 -3.66 18.23 24.03
N ASN A 41 -2.82 17.31 24.50
CA ASN A 41 -1.37 17.39 24.37
C ASN A 41 -0.86 16.40 23.32
N ILE A 42 0.11 16.83 22.52
CA ILE A 42 0.83 15.95 21.58
C ILE A 42 2.12 15.48 22.24
N LEU A 43 2.19 14.19 22.56
CA LEU A 43 3.34 13.54 23.15
C LEU A 43 4.21 12.93 22.04
N PRO A 44 5.46 13.38 21.83
CA PRO A 44 6.34 12.78 20.82
C PRO A 44 6.77 11.37 21.27
N VAL A 45 6.68 10.41 20.36
CA VAL A 45 7.08 9.01 20.60
C VAL A 45 7.70 8.42 19.33
N GLU A 46 8.33 7.25 19.44
CA GLU A 46 8.68 6.46 18.27
C GLU A 46 8.33 4.99 18.54
N LEU A 47 7.11 4.60 18.18
CA LEU A 47 6.62 3.24 18.37
C LEU A 47 6.58 2.51 17.03
N ALA A 48 7.17 1.32 17.00
CA ALA A 48 7.02 0.36 15.91
C ALA A 48 6.01 -0.71 16.32
N ALA A 49 5.11 -1.06 15.40
CA ALA A 49 4.20 -2.18 15.61
C ALA A 49 4.88 -3.50 15.26
N TYR A 50 4.74 -4.46 16.15
CA TYR A 50 5.13 -5.84 15.98
C TYR A 50 3.87 -6.71 15.96
N ASP A 51 3.90 -7.75 15.15
CA ASP A 51 2.86 -8.75 15.12
C ASP A 51 2.96 -9.64 16.39
N MET A 52 1.92 -10.43 16.66
CA MET A 52 1.84 -11.35 17.80
C MET A 52 2.88 -12.48 17.74
N ASP A 53 3.52 -12.68 16.58
CA ASP A 53 4.67 -13.58 16.40
C ASP A 53 6.01 -12.94 16.80
N GLY A 54 6.01 -11.68 17.23
CA GLY A 54 7.20 -10.94 17.66
C GLY A 54 8.02 -10.35 16.51
N GLN A 55 7.54 -10.39 15.27
CA GLN A 55 8.22 -9.79 14.12
C GLN A 55 7.76 -8.34 13.85
N ASP A 56 8.65 -7.52 13.28
CA ASP A 56 8.32 -6.15 12.89
C ASP A 56 7.28 -6.15 11.76
N GLY A 57 6.21 -5.39 11.97
CA GLY A 57 5.11 -5.26 11.03
C GLY A 57 4.14 -6.46 11.01
N LEU A 58 2.90 -6.12 10.69
CA LEU A 58 1.81 -7.07 10.52
C LEU A 58 2.06 -8.02 9.35
N PHE A 59 1.83 -9.32 9.52
CA PHE A 59 1.86 -10.26 8.39
C PHE A 59 0.69 -10.04 7.42
N VAL A 60 1.02 -9.73 6.18
CA VAL A 60 0.09 -9.42 5.09
C VAL A 60 0.43 -10.27 3.85
N PRO A 61 -0.09 -11.50 3.76
CA PRO A 61 0.29 -12.43 2.70
C PRO A 61 -0.16 -11.96 1.31
N ASN A 62 0.54 -12.44 0.29
CA ASN A 62 0.20 -12.33 -1.14
C ASN A 62 0.11 -10.89 -1.69
N THR A 63 0.74 -9.93 -1.05
CA THR A 63 0.83 -8.52 -1.50
C THR A 63 1.64 -8.38 -2.79
N ALA A 64 2.85 -8.92 -2.81
CA ALA A 64 3.75 -8.85 -3.95
C ALA A 64 3.21 -9.65 -5.15
N GLU A 65 2.70 -10.86 -4.92
CA GLU A 65 2.11 -11.70 -5.97
C GLU A 65 0.87 -11.08 -6.61
N ARG A 66 -0.02 -10.48 -5.80
CA ARG A 66 -1.19 -9.76 -6.32
C ARG A 66 -0.81 -8.53 -7.12
N THR A 67 0.20 -7.79 -6.69
CA THR A 67 0.72 -6.64 -7.45
C THR A 67 1.38 -7.10 -8.74
N ALA A 68 2.22 -8.13 -8.70
CA ALA A 68 2.84 -8.70 -9.89
C ALA A 68 1.80 -9.25 -10.89
N MET A 69 0.74 -9.92 -10.42
CA MET A 69 -0.37 -10.35 -11.26
C MET A 69 -1.11 -9.16 -11.90
N LYS A 70 -1.38 -8.09 -11.15
CA LYS A 70 -1.97 -6.86 -11.71
C LYS A 70 -1.06 -6.21 -12.75
N GLU A 71 0.24 -6.14 -12.48
CA GLU A 71 1.23 -5.63 -13.43
C GLU A 71 1.28 -6.49 -14.70
N ALA A 72 1.33 -7.81 -14.57
CA ALA A 72 1.29 -8.74 -15.70
C ALA A 72 0.00 -8.59 -16.51
N ALA A 73 -1.16 -8.51 -15.86
CA ALA A 73 -2.44 -8.28 -16.54
C ALA A 73 -2.52 -6.91 -17.22
N ALA A 74 -1.98 -5.85 -16.61
CA ALA A 74 -1.92 -4.51 -17.20
C ALA A 74 -0.96 -4.47 -18.41
N ASN A 75 0.19 -5.13 -18.31
CA ASN A 75 1.16 -5.24 -19.40
C ASN A 75 0.62 -6.11 -20.55
N ILE A 76 -0.09 -7.20 -20.25
CA ILE A 76 -0.77 -8.02 -21.25
C ILE A 76 -1.93 -7.22 -21.87
N GLY A 77 -2.75 -6.51 -21.09
CA GLY A 77 -3.82 -5.64 -21.61
C GLY A 77 -3.33 -4.49 -22.50
N GLY A 78 -2.10 -4.00 -22.28
CA GLY A 78 -1.42 -3.05 -23.18
C GLY A 78 -0.78 -3.69 -24.41
N SER A 79 -0.45 -4.99 -24.36
CA SER A 79 0.24 -5.73 -25.42
C SER A 79 -0.67 -6.65 -26.25
N PHE A 80 -1.91 -6.93 -25.81
CA PHE A 80 -2.83 -7.83 -26.49
C PHE A 80 -3.59 -7.18 -27.66
N GLY A 81 -3.21 -5.96 -28.04
CA GLY A 81 -3.76 -5.26 -29.20
C GLY A 81 -2.95 -5.41 -30.50
N THR A 82 -1.77 -6.05 -30.50
CA THR A 82 -0.83 -5.97 -31.63
C THR A 82 -0.32 -7.30 -32.20
N SER A 83 -0.91 -8.44 -31.83
CA SER A 83 -0.57 -9.73 -32.47
C SER A 83 -1.81 -10.46 -32.99
N ILE A 84 -2.52 -9.83 -33.94
CA ILE A 84 -3.31 -10.58 -34.92
C ILE A 84 -2.56 -10.53 -36.25
N SER A 85 -2.09 -11.71 -36.65
CA SER A 85 -1.36 -11.97 -37.87
C SER A 85 -1.98 -11.30 -39.10
N PHE A 86 -1.10 -10.60 -39.81
CA PHE A 86 -1.17 -10.15 -41.19
C PHE A 86 -2.09 -10.97 -42.10
N ALA A 87 -3.30 -10.47 -42.34
CA ALA A 87 -4.05 -10.73 -43.57
C ALA A 87 -4.19 -9.39 -44.30
N ARG A 88 -3.50 -9.26 -45.43
CA ARG A 88 -3.53 -8.08 -46.29
C ARG A 88 -4.97 -7.80 -46.74
N SER A 89 -5.54 -6.68 -46.32
CA SER A 89 -6.63 -6.03 -47.04
C SER A 89 -6.60 -4.52 -46.80
N ALA A 90 -6.76 -3.76 -47.88
CA ALA A 90 -6.51 -2.32 -47.98
C ALA A 90 -7.50 -1.42 -47.21
N SER A 91 -8.35 -1.97 -46.33
CA SER A 91 -9.35 -1.24 -45.53
C SER A 91 -8.83 -0.77 -44.17
N GLN A 92 -7.62 -1.19 -43.74
CA GLN A 92 -7.02 -0.82 -42.45
C GLN A 92 -6.22 0.49 -42.45
N GLN A 93 -5.98 1.13 -43.60
CA GLN A 93 -5.13 2.32 -43.69
C GLN A 93 -5.80 3.57 -43.08
N LEU A 94 -7.13 3.61 -43.03
CA LEU A 94 -7.91 4.71 -42.42
C LEU A 94 -8.02 4.61 -40.88
N VAL A 95 -7.79 3.42 -40.31
CA VAL A 95 -7.88 3.20 -38.85
C VAL A 95 -6.58 3.59 -38.13
N MET A 96 -5.46 3.60 -38.86
CA MET A 96 -4.13 3.91 -38.32
C MET A 96 -3.96 5.38 -37.89
N ASP A 97 -4.58 6.34 -38.60
CA ASP A 97 -4.40 7.77 -38.32
C ASP A 97 -5.25 8.27 -37.14
N ALA A 98 -6.46 7.73 -36.94
CA ALA A 98 -7.29 8.06 -35.77
C ALA A 98 -6.70 7.51 -34.46
N THR A 99 -5.96 6.40 -34.53
CA THR A 99 -5.43 5.69 -33.35
C THR A 99 -4.20 6.37 -32.76
N ARG A 100 -3.43 7.15 -33.54
CA ARG A 100 -2.27 7.90 -33.03
C ARG A 100 -2.63 9.17 -32.25
N GLY A 101 -3.83 9.72 -32.42
CA GLY A 101 -4.23 11.01 -31.84
C GLY A 101 -4.71 10.97 -30.38
N VAL A 102 -5.09 9.80 -29.86
CA VAL A 102 -5.78 9.67 -28.56
C VAL A 102 -4.91 8.99 -27.49
N LEU A 103 -3.83 8.30 -27.87
CA LEU A 103 -3.10 7.39 -26.97
C LEU A 103 -1.89 8.01 -26.25
N SER A 104 -1.56 9.28 -26.49
CA SER A 104 -0.35 9.91 -25.94
C SER A 104 -0.51 10.57 -24.55
N GLY A 105 -1.73 10.78 -24.05
CA GLY A 105 -1.96 11.59 -22.84
C GLY A 105 -2.58 10.90 -21.61
N GLY A 106 -3.27 9.76 -21.76
CA GLY A 106 -4.11 9.19 -20.69
C GLY A 106 -3.63 7.89 -20.04
N SER A 107 -2.73 7.14 -20.68
CA SER A 107 -2.38 5.76 -20.29
C SER A 107 -1.36 5.67 -19.14
N GLN A 108 -0.47 6.66 -19.02
CA GLN A 108 0.64 6.59 -18.06
C GLN A 108 0.19 6.74 -16.59
N TYR A 109 -0.85 7.56 -16.36
CA TYR A 109 -1.46 7.72 -15.03
C TYR A 109 -2.20 6.45 -14.59
N LEU A 110 -2.85 5.75 -15.53
CA LEU A 110 -3.54 4.48 -15.27
C LEU A 110 -2.56 3.35 -14.94
N ALA A 111 -1.45 3.25 -15.69
CA ALA A 111 -0.40 2.26 -15.43
C ALA A 111 0.20 2.43 -14.03
N THR A 112 0.39 3.66 -13.56
CA THR A 112 0.97 3.94 -12.24
C THR A 112 0.01 3.60 -11.10
N LYS A 113 -1.29 3.92 -11.24
CA LYS A 113 -2.32 3.62 -10.24
C LYS A 113 -2.57 2.12 -10.06
N MET A 114 -2.27 1.30 -11.07
CA MET A 114 -2.40 -0.17 -10.98
C MET A 114 -1.28 -0.84 -10.15
N ARG A 115 -0.16 -0.15 -9.91
CA ARG A 115 0.99 -0.69 -9.13
C ARG A 115 0.84 -0.51 -7.62
N GLU A 116 -0.22 0.14 -7.17
CA GLU A 116 -0.45 0.37 -5.75
C GLU A 116 -0.79 -0.95 -5.04
N VAL A 117 0.11 -1.38 -4.16
CA VAL A 117 -0.08 -2.55 -3.30
C VAL A 117 -1.17 -2.21 -2.28
N LYS A 118 -2.33 -2.88 -2.38
CA LYS A 118 -3.44 -2.71 -1.44
C LYS A 118 -3.54 -3.92 -0.52
N VAL A 119 -3.58 -3.66 0.77
CA VAL A 119 -3.76 -4.67 1.82
C VAL A 119 -5.08 -4.42 2.53
N ALA A 120 -5.83 -5.49 2.77
CA ALA A 120 -6.99 -5.47 3.67
C ALA A 120 -6.58 -6.09 5.00
N VAL A 121 -6.77 -5.35 6.10
CA VAL A 121 -6.51 -5.81 7.46
C VAL A 121 -7.85 -6.04 8.15
N LYS A 122 -7.97 -7.16 8.89
CA LYS A 122 -9.18 -7.43 9.67
C LYS A 122 -9.29 -6.44 10.83
N ALA A 123 -10.52 -6.03 11.13
CA ALA A 123 -10.79 -5.29 12.36
C ALA A 123 -10.36 -6.12 13.58
N ASN A 124 -10.03 -5.44 14.68
CA ASN A 124 -9.58 -6.05 15.95
C ASN A 124 -8.32 -6.93 15.82
N TYR A 125 -7.48 -6.67 14.81
CA TYR A 125 -6.15 -7.26 14.76
C TYR A 125 -5.30 -6.70 15.91
N GLN A 126 -4.69 -7.59 16.69
CA GLN A 126 -3.85 -7.21 17.83
C GLN A 126 -2.40 -7.00 17.39
N LEU A 127 -1.81 -5.89 17.83
CA LEU A 127 -0.42 -5.55 17.57
C LEU A 127 0.24 -5.17 18.88
N LEU A 128 1.52 -5.51 18.98
CA LEU A 128 2.40 -5.07 20.06
C LEU A 128 3.09 -3.78 19.61
N PHE A 129 3.27 -2.82 20.52
CA PHE A 129 4.01 -1.60 20.21
C PHE A 129 5.29 -1.57 21.04
N ILE A 130 6.42 -1.40 20.36
CA ILE A 130 7.74 -1.29 21.01
C ILE A 130 8.30 0.10 20.71
N SER A 131 8.77 0.77 21.77
CA SER A 131 9.51 2.02 21.63
C SER A 131 10.89 1.73 21.03
N LYS A 132 11.23 2.40 19.92
CA LYS A 132 12.60 2.39 19.43
C LYS A 132 13.47 3.16 20.42
N LYS A 133 14.54 2.53 20.92
CA LYS A 133 15.49 3.21 21.79
C LYS A 133 16.07 4.41 21.03
N GLN A 134 15.95 5.60 21.62
CA GLN A 134 16.74 6.77 21.25
C GLN A 134 18.18 6.62 21.74
#